data_AF-A0A9P1D3F7-F1
#
_entry.id   AF-A0A9P1D3F7-F1
#
_cell.length_a   1.000
_cell.length_b   1.000
_cell.length_c   1.000
_cell.angle_alpha   90.00
_cell.angle_beta   90.00
_cell.angle_gamma   90.00
#
_symmetry.space_group_name_H-M   'P 1'
#
loop_
_entity.id
_entity.type
_entity.pdbx_description
1 polymer ?
#
loop_
_entity_poly.entity_id
_entity_poly.type
_entity_poly.pdbx_seq_one_letter_code
_entity_poly.pdbx_strand_id
1 'polypeptide(L)'
;MDRCPSAVVTSQRKVCPQCRQPLKQARPGQSGAVGAQIIAEPDIIAAWHLSSSCPASCQQARYWCGFVEFRMLRQNKRCTLRKEIDLPDPDYFFLNSRTGLARSWLRRWRYRMYLHRASFQGEGILLRLLNAAVRYHIRHQLREGWLREILCRRAAEAGVDVSKTLHEHVLNGTAEKLIAANWIWYEPLMFARRFAQMQAAGDRQDILAIDGNCKLHRRTCGMPFAEVVPSPHLNKLLLRGCSARPHGRDTLCWKHAHDRDRPQQHRAETIARHRLKKALHTDGDVCHFEVQLEGFRGWQPACTIKEEVLAKYFASQADKNIRRRRQCKVEARAQKWTGLRPRRAKTFLAPWHSAQPREKSTCGTHKEGRKDAHAAARTAGFLFAVTESGLLLDVMELIGAESLSQRFHFAAQCAHRLPSLTCIVHDDSCHLKAMCLRNQADSPVAAWLANFDFIIDEFHAAGHSGAWCKETCLPSLQRNKEVLNGFPTEIAESVNSQFSPLGHCFHHYGPWFAQLVLQELADVHNLSRLQSLQDKKRGSEKKRKREVAASAADK
;
A
#
# COMPACT_ATOMS: atom_id res chain seq x y z
N MET A 1 21.05 1.92 38.39
CA MET A 1 21.12 3.31 38.88
C MET A 1 20.10 4.13 38.11
N ASP A 2 18.92 4.36 38.69
CA ASP A 2 17.86 5.15 38.08
C ASP A 2 18.25 6.63 38.10
N ARG A 3 18.75 7.14 36.95
CA ARG A 3 18.95 8.58 36.79
C ARG A 3 17.59 9.26 36.84
N CYS A 4 17.41 10.18 37.79
CA CYS A 4 16.28 11.09 37.82
C CYS A 4 16.15 11.77 36.44
N PRO A 5 14.95 11.84 35.81
CA PRO A 5 14.78 12.48 34.52
C PRO A 5 15.32 13.91 34.54
N SER A 6 16.26 14.25 33.65
CA SER A 6 16.94 15.55 33.64
C SER A 6 16.13 16.64 32.95
N ALA A 7 15.20 16.28 32.07
CA ALA A 7 14.35 17.21 31.34
C ALA A 7 12.92 17.25 31.90
N VAL A 8 12.26 18.41 31.82
CA VAL A 8 10.83 18.57 32.16
C VAL A 8 10.09 19.07 30.92
N VAL A 9 9.00 18.39 30.57
CA VAL A 9 8.15 18.74 29.44
C VAL A 9 6.71 18.90 29.93
N THR A 10 6.04 19.97 29.53
CA THR A 10 4.68 20.28 29.97
C THR A 10 3.86 20.93 28.87
N SER A 11 2.54 21.03 29.07
CA SER A 11 1.66 21.69 28.13
C SER A 11 1.98 23.19 28.05
N GLN A 12 1.95 23.73 26.83
CA GLN A 12 2.02 25.18 26.61
C GLN A 12 0.73 25.88 27.06
N ARG A 13 -0.36 25.13 27.29
CA ARG A 13 -1.64 25.66 27.72
C ARG A 13 -1.57 26.16 29.17
N LYS A 14 -1.83 27.45 29.36
CA LYS A 14 -1.89 28.09 30.69
C LYS A 14 -3.30 28.20 31.26
N VAL A 15 -4.30 28.24 30.39
CA VAL A 15 -5.70 28.52 30.75
C VAL A 15 -6.64 27.46 30.16
N CYS A 16 -7.65 27.07 30.93
CA CYS A 16 -8.69 26.14 30.47
C CYS A 16 -9.53 26.79 29.35
N PRO A 17 -9.72 26.15 28.18
CA PRO A 17 -10.53 26.69 27.10
C PRO A 17 -12.02 26.83 27.46
N GLN A 18 -12.50 26.04 28.42
CA GLN A 18 -13.92 26.00 28.78
C GLN A 18 -14.28 27.03 29.88
N CYS A 19 -13.63 26.97 31.05
CA CYS A 19 -13.95 27.88 32.17
C CYS A 19 -13.02 29.10 32.26
N ARG A 20 -12.02 29.22 31.39
CA ARG A 20 -11.04 30.32 31.38
C ARG A 20 -10.22 30.49 32.67
N GLN A 21 -10.24 29.51 33.57
CA GLN A 21 -9.41 29.50 34.78
C GLN A 21 -7.98 29.03 34.50
N PRO A 22 -6.98 29.49 35.29
CA PRO A 22 -5.61 28.99 35.21
C PRO A 22 -5.54 27.47 35.46
N LEU A 23 -4.74 26.77 34.67
CA LEU A 23 -4.51 25.34 34.84
C LEU A 23 -3.45 25.08 35.91
N LYS A 24 -3.69 24.08 36.77
CA LYS A 24 -2.72 23.64 37.78
C LYS A 24 -1.83 22.54 37.20
N GLN A 25 -0.53 22.80 37.11
CA GLN A 25 0.48 21.84 36.66
C GLN A 25 0.84 20.86 37.79
N ALA A 26 0.94 19.57 37.46
CA ALA A 26 1.45 18.55 38.36
C ALA A 26 2.95 18.72 38.64
N ARG A 27 3.40 18.31 39.82
CA ARG A 27 4.82 18.22 40.21
C ARG A 27 5.27 16.76 40.25
N PRO A 28 6.58 16.47 40.06
CA PRO A 28 7.11 15.12 40.27
C PRO A 28 6.61 14.50 41.59
N GLY A 29 6.17 13.24 41.53
CA GLY A 29 5.54 12.55 42.66
C GLY A 29 4.02 12.75 42.79
N GLN A 30 3.41 13.66 42.02
CA GLN A 30 1.95 13.86 42.00
C GLN A 30 1.26 13.06 40.88
N SER A 31 -0.04 12.83 41.06
CA SER A 31 -0.90 12.34 39.98
C SER A 31 -0.86 13.31 38.80
N GLY A 32 -0.44 12.82 37.63
CA GLY A 32 -0.24 13.66 36.44
C GLY A 32 1.21 14.04 36.14
N ALA A 33 2.17 13.57 36.95
CA ALA A 33 3.60 13.59 36.63
C ALA A 33 4.09 12.20 36.25
N VAL A 34 4.65 12.04 35.05
CA VAL A 34 5.01 10.72 34.53
C VAL A 34 6.40 10.75 33.90
N GLY A 35 7.23 9.75 34.21
CA GLY A 35 8.48 9.51 33.49
C GLY A 35 8.21 9.12 32.04
N ALA A 36 8.69 9.96 31.12
CA ALA A 36 8.58 9.79 29.68
C ALA A 36 9.94 9.50 29.06
N GLN A 37 9.92 8.71 27.98
CA GLN A 37 11.05 8.52 27.10
C GLN A 37 10.76 9.25 25.80
N ILE A 38 11.66 10.14 25.42
CA ILE A 38 11.63 10.84 24.13
C ILE A 38 12.75 10.27 23.29
N ILE A 39 12.38 9.67 22.16
CA ILE A 39 13.36 9.13 21.21
C ILE A 39 13.85 10.29 20.36
N ALA A 40 15.11 10.65 20.52
CA ALA A 40 15.85 11.53 19.64
C ALA A 40 16.99 10.74 18.97
N GLU A 41 17.67 11.34 18.00
CA GLU A 41 18.89 10.77 17.43
C GLU A 41 20.04 11.70 17.80
N PRO A 42 21.15 11.20 18.38
CA PRO A 42 21.48 9.79 18.68
C PRO A 42 20.93 9.26 20.02
N ASP A 43 20.32 10.12 20.84
CA ASP A 43 20.04 9.84 22.26
C ASP A 43 18.58 9.61 22.61
N ILE A 44 18.36 8.97 23.75
CA ILE A 44 17.03 8.86 24.36
C ILE A 44 16.99 9.74 25.59
N ILE A 45 16.09 10.71 25.53
CA ILE A 45 15.93 11.71 26.58
C ILE A 45 14.91 11.17 27.59
N ALA A 46 15.37 10.95 28.82
CA ALA A 46 14.49 10.71 29.96
C ALA A 46 13.95 12.05 30.48
N ALA A 47 12.64 12.21 30.46
CA ALA A 47 11.99 13.45 30.86
C ALA A 47 10.83 13.22 31.84
N TRP A 48 10.56 14.18 32.71
CA TRP A 48 9.29 14.31 33.40
C TRP A 48 8.27 14.95 32.47
N HIS A 49 7.23 14.22 32.09
CA HIS A 49 6.08 14.77 31.40
C HIS A 49 5.01 15.14 32.44
N LEU A 50 4.76 16.44 32.58
CA LEU A 50 3.88 17.00 33.59
C LEU A 50 2.60 17.50 32.94
N SER A 51 1.46 16.91 33.32
CA SER A 51 0.14 17.38 32.90
C SER A 51 -0.31 18.61 33.68
N SER A 52 -1.14 19.42 33.02
CA SER A 52 -1.88 20.52 33.60
C SER A 52 -3.36 20.16 33.61
N SER A 53 -4.06 20.42 34.71
CA SER A 53 -5.49 20.12 34.84
C SER A 53 -6.27 21.28 35.42
N CYS A 54 -7.52 21.37 35.00
CA CYS A 54 -8.50 22.30 35.56
C CYS A 54 -9.01 21.78 36.93
N PRO A 55 -9.54 22.64 37.82
CA PRO A 55 -10.28 22.18 39.00
C PRO A 55 -11.39 21.18 38.64
N ALA A 56 -11.67 20.24 39.56
CA ALA A 56 -12.53 19.08 39.33
C ALA A 56 -13.96 19.42 38.87
N SER A 57 -14.42 20.64 39.11
CA SER A 57 -15.76 21.15 38.76
C SER A 57 -15.95 21.52 37.28
N CYS A 58 -14.90 21.68 36.48
CA CYS A 58 -15.02 22.17 35.10
C CYS A 58 -15.04 21.05 34.06
N GLN A 59 -13.98 20.23 34.00
CA GLN A 59 -13.87 19.13 33.04
C GLN A 59 -12.77 18.18 33.52
N GLN A 60 -12.99 16.86 33.38
CA GLN A 60 -11.95 15.85 33.65
C GLN A 60 -10.98 15.73 32.47
N ALA A 61 -10.40 16.86 32.05
CA ALA A 61 -9.38 16.94 31.01
C ALA A 61 -7.98 17.12 31.62
N ARG A 62 -6.99 16.44 31.04
CA ARG A 62 -5.57 16.62 31.35
C ARG A 62 -4.84 17.08 30.11
N TYR A 63 -4.18 18.24 30.22
CA TYR A 63 -3.42 18.83 29.15
C TYR A 63 -1.96 18.42 29.28
N TRP A 64 -1.46 17.74 28.28
CA TRP A 64 -0.07 17.30 28.16
C TRP A 64 0.63 18.16 27.10
N CYS A 65 1.94 17.99 26.94
CA CYS A 65 2.66 18.57 25.83
C CYS A 65 2.19 17.95 24.51
N GLY A 66 1.61 18.77 23.63
CA GLY A 66 1.15 18.38 22.30
C GLY A 66 -0.19 17.62 22.23
N PHE A 67 -0.82 17.27 23.36
CA PHE A 67 -2.12 16.60 23.36
C PHE A 67 -2.93 16.81 24.64
N VAL A 68 -4.24 16.63 24.56
CA VAL A 68 -5.18 16.61 25.68
C VAL A 68 -5.79 15.21 25.85
N GLU A 69 -6.00 14.80 27.10
CA GLU A 69 -6.67 13.57 27.48
C GLU A 69 -8.00 13.89 28.16
N PHE A 70 -9.10 13.41 27.58
CA PHE A 70 -10.44 13.49 28.15
C PHE A 70 -10.82 12.17 28.81
N ARG A 71 -11.31 12.26 30.05
CA ARG A 71 -11.84 11.10 30.77
C ARG A 71 -13.31 10.90 30.41
N MET A 72 -13.63 9.81 29.69
CA MET A 72 -15.01 9.47 29.34
C MET A 72 -15.53 8.30 30.20
N LEU A 73 -16.63 8.53 30.90
CA LEU A 73 -17.36 7.49 31.64
C LEU A 73 -18.32 6.78 30.68
N ARG A 74 -18.20 5.44 30.54
CA ARG A 74 -19.23 4.63 29.90
C ARG A 74 -20.23 4.11 30.93
N GLN A 75 -21.46 3.87 30.49
CA GLN A 75 -22.57 3.31 31.27
C GLN A 75 -22.21 2.04 32.08
N ASN A 76 -21.17 1.28 31.69
CA ASN A 76 -20.70 0.06 32.38
C ASN A 76 -19.41 0.25 33.22
N LYS A 77 -19.20 1.40 33.86
CA LYS A 77 -18.08 1.71 34.79
C LYS A 77 -16.64 1.61 34.23
N ARG A 78 -16.43 1.20 32.97
CA ARG A 78 -15.10 1.28 32.33
C ARG A 78 -14.85 2.69 31.80
N CYS A 79 -13.87 3.35 32.40
CA CYS A 79 -13.36 4.65 31.96
C CYS A 79 -12.52 4.47 30.69
N THR A 80 -12.92 5.13 29.59
CA THR A 80 -12.11 5.21 28.36
C THR A 80 -11.48 6.60 28.25
N LEU A 81 -10.20 6.66 27.91
CA LEU A 81 -9.50 7.91 27.63
C LEU A 81 -9.58 8.21 26.14
N ARG A 82 -10.03 9.42 25.79
CA ARG A 82 -9.96 9.97 24.43
C ARG A 82 -8.81 10.98 24.38
N LYS A 83 -7.99 10.92 23.33
CA LYS A 83 -6.83 11.80 23.15
C LYS A 83 -6.98 12.64 21.90
N GLU A 84 -6.64 13.92 22.00
CA GLU A 84 -6.67 14.83 20.86
C GLU A 84 -5.38 15.63 20.83
N ILE A 85 -4.91 15.97 19.64
CA ILE A 85 -3.77 16.88 19.51
C ILE A 85 -4.17 18.26 20.05
N ASP A 86 -3.34 18.82 20.92
CA ASP A 86 -3.56 20.11 21.56
C ASP A 86 -2.24 20.87 21.65
N LEU A 87 -2.20 22.07 21.06
CA LEU A 87 -1.00 22.91 20.97
C LEU A 87 0.26 22.08 20.61
N PRO A 88 0.38 21.61 19.36
CA PRO A 88 1.48 20.74 18.92
C PRO A 88 2.84 21.34 19.28
N ASP A 89 3.69 20.53 19.88
CA ASP A 89 5.05 20.95 20.21
C ASP A 89 5.92 21.00 18.93
N PRO A 90 6.80 22.03 18.77
CA PRO A 90 7.63 22.20 17.58
C PRO A 90 8.77 21.18 17.48
N ASP A 91 9.19 20.59 18.60
CA ASP A 91 10.35 19.69 18.65
C ASP A 91 9.95 18.23 18.86
N TYR A 92 8.82 17.99 19.52
CA TYR A 92 8.39 16.67 19.94
C TYR A 92 6.98 16.31 19.45
N PHE A 93 6.77 15.02 19.20
CA PHE A 93 5.46 14.43 18.94
C PHE A 93 5.19 13.34 19.97
N PHE A 94 4.18 13.55 20.81
CA PHE A 94 3.83 12.60 21.88
C PHE A 94 2.70 11.67 21.45
N LEU A 95 2.94 10.36 21.60
CA LEU A 95 1.92 9.33 21.40
C LEU A 95 1.03 9.16 22.64
N ASN A 96 1.63 9.39 23.80
CA ASN A 96 1.01 9.29 25.11
C ASN A 96 1.90 9.98 26.14
N SER A 97 1.45 10.05 27.38
CA SER A 97 2.16 10.69 28.48
C SER A 97 3.55 10.11 28.76
N ARG A 98 3.86 8.90 28.30
CA ARG A 98 5.13 8.21 28.56
C ARG A 98 6.08 8.14 27.36
N THR A 99 5.62 8.48 26.16
CA THR A 99 6.37 8.21 24.92
C THR A 99 6.28 9.39 23.97
N GLY A 100 7.41 10.04 23.75
CA GLY A 100 7.60 11.10 22.76
C GLY A 100 8.60 10.69 21.69
N LEU A 101 8.52 11.36 20.54
CA LEU A 101 9.45 11.21 19.43
C LEU A 101 9.90 12.60 19.01
N ALA A 102 11.20 12.82 18.85
CA ALA A 102 11.70 14.06 18.28
C ALA A 102 11.24 14.18 16.82
N ARG A 103 10.72 15.35 16.44
CA ARG A 103 10.33 15.64 15.06
C ARG A 103 11.53 15.59 14.11
N SER A 104 12.73 15.90 14.60
CA SER A 104 13.97 15.75 13.84
C SER A 104 14.25 14.28 13.45
N TRP A 105 13.91 13.33 14.32
CA TRP A 105 13.96 11.89 14.01
C TRP A 105 12.86 11.52 13.00
N LEU A 106 11.62 11.95 13.25
CA LEU A 106 10.46 11.64 12.40
C LEU A 106 10.62 12.15 10.95
N ARG A 107 11.16 13.36 10.78
CA ARG A 107 11.45 13.95 9.47
C ARG A 107 12.46 13.12 8.67
N ARG A 108 13.51 12.62 9.33
CA ARG A 108 14.57 11.84 8.70
C ARG A 108 14.18 10.39 8.43
N TRP A 109 13.21 9.85 9.16
CA TRP A 109 12.90 8.43 9.13
C TRP A 109 12.56 7.88 7.74
N ARG A 110 11.72 8.57 6.96
CA ARG A 110 11.38 8.13 5.59
C ARG A 110 12.59 8.07 4.65
N TYR A 111 13.55 8.98 4.82
CA TYR A 111 14.80 8.98 4.08
C TYR A 111 15.68 7.81 4.50
N ARG A 112 15.76 7.51 5.80
CA ARG A 112 16.52 6.35 6.30
C ARG A 112 15.90 5.04 5.83
N MET A 113 14.57 4.94 5.78
CA MET A 113 13.89 3.78 5.20
C MET A 113 14.26 3.59 3.73
N TYR A 114 14.21 4.65 2.92
CA TYR A 114 14.51 4.55 1.49
C TYR A 114 16.02 4.34 1.21
N LEU A 115 16.87 5.26 1.69
CA LEU A 115 18.30 5.34 1.36
C LEU A 115 19.14 4.29 2.11
N HIS A 116 18.85 4.07 3.40
CA HIS A 116 19.62 3.16 4.25
C HIS A 116 18.93 1.82 4.48
N ARG A 117 17.80 1.58 3.81
CA ARG A 117 17.02 0.35 3.95
C ARG A 117 16.63 0.06 5.41
N ALA A 118 16.49 1.13 6.20
CA ALA A 118 16.18 1.04 7.61
C ALA A 118 14.78 0.46 7.83
N SER A 119 14.63 -0.28 8.93
CA SER A 119 13.34 -0.86 9.34
C SER A 119 13.06 -0.53 10.80
N PHE A 120 11.79 -0.42 11.18
CA PHE A 120 11.42 -0.19 12.59
C PHE A 120 11.96 -1.29 13.52
N GLN A 121 12.17 -2.50 13.00
CA GLN A 121 12.77 -3.59 13.76
C GLN A 121 14.27 -3.34 13.98
N GLY A 122 15.01 -3.00 12.92
CA GLY A 122 16.43 -2.65 13.03
C GLY A 122 16.65 -1.46 13.96
N GLU A 123 15.84 -0.41 13.82
CA GLU A 123 15.92 0.77 14.68
C GLU A 123 15.62 0.43 16.15
N GLY A 124 14.58 -0.36 16.40
CA GLY A 124 14.25 -0.77 17.76
C GLY A 124 15.35 -1.63 18.41
N ILE A 125 16.09 -2.43 17.63
CA ILE A 125 17.26 -3.16 18.11
C ILE A 125 18.41 -2.20 18.41
N LEU A 126 18.71 -1.29 17.48
CA LEU A 126 19.78 -0.30 17.63
C LEU A 126 19.58 0.54 18.91
N LEU A 127 18.39 1.10 19.10
CA LEU A 127 18.08 1.90 20.29
C LEU A 127 18.27 1.12 21.60
N ARG A 128 17.96 -0.18 21.62
CA ARG A 128 18.15 -1.04 22.80
C ARG A 128 19.61 -1.40 23.05
N LEU A 129 20.43 -1.47 22.00
CA LEU A 129 21.88 -1.64 22.14
C LEU A 129 22.54 -0.37 22.68
N LEU A 130 22.06 0.80 22.26
CA LEU A 130 22.57 2.09 22.72
C LEU A 130 22.07 2.46 24.12
N ASN A 131 20.87 2.01 24.51
CA ASN A 131 20.30 2.31 25.82
C ASN A 131 19.46 1.13 26.36
N ALA A 132 19.95 0.49 27.42
CA ALA A 132 19.28 -0.66 28.04
C ALA A 132 17.91 -0.32 28.66
N ALA A 133 17.62 0.94 28.97
CA ALA A 133 16.33 1.37 29.51
C ALA A 133 15.21 1.45 28.45
N VAL A 134 15.54 1.24 27.17
CA VAL A 134 14.56 1.25 26.08
C VAL A 134 13.58 0.10 26.22
N ARG A 135 12.29 0.45 26.22
CA ARG A 135 11.20 -0.52 26.38
C ARG A 135 11.16 -1.50 25.22
N TYR A 136 10.81 -2.75 25.52
CA TYR A 136 10.70 -3.83 24.54
C TYR A 136 9.76 -3.50 23.35
N HIS A 137 8.68 -2.74 23.60
CA HIS A 137 7.70 -2.38 22.58
C HIS A 137 8.08 -1.17 21.70
N ILE A 138 9.32 -0.68 21.77
CA ILE A 138 9.78 0.54 21.08
C ILE A 138 9.52 0.50 19.57
N ARG A 139 9.72 -0.67 18.93
CA ARG A 139 9.42 -0.86 17.50
C ARG A 139 7.99 -0.46 17.15
N HIS A 140 7.03 -0.86 17.96
CA HIS A 140 5.62 -0.53 17.73
C HIS A 140 5.37 0.95 17.95
N GLN A 141 5.99 1.54 18.97
CA GLN A 141 5.85 2.96 19.28
C GLN A 141 6.44 3.84 18.16
N LEU A 142 7.63 3.52 17.65
CA LEU A 142 8.23 4.19 16.50
C LEU A 142 7.30 4.17 15.29
N ARG A 143 6.73 2.99 14.99
CA ARG A 143 5.77 2.82 13.89
C ARG A 143 4.51 3.65 14.09
N GLU A 144 3.88 3.58 15.26
CA GLU A 144 2.65 4.30 15.56
C GLU A 144 2.85 5.82 15.54
N GLY A 145 4.00 6.31 16.00
CA GLY A 145 4.30 7.73 16.05
C GLY A 145 4.73 8.31 14.71
N TRP A 146 5.55 7.60 13.94
CA TRP A 146 5.83 7.97 12.56
C TRP A 146 4.56 8.05 11.71
N LEU A 147 3.70 7.03 11.81
CA LEU A 147 2.40 7.03 11.15
C LEU A 147 1.55 8.27 11.48
N ARG A 148 1.41 8.57 12.77
CA ARG A 148 0.50 9.64 13.19
C ARG A 148 1.04 11.00 12.83
N GLU A 149 2.35 11.18 12.96
CA GLU A 149 2.98 12.42 12.58
C GLU A 149 2.95 12.63 11.05
N ILE A 150 3.15 11.58 10.24
CA ILE A 150 3.03 11.71 8.79
C ILE A 150 1.60 12.08 8.37
N LEU A 151 0.59 11.46 9.00
CA LEU A 151 -0.81 11.82 8.74
C LEU A 151 -1.08 13.28 9.15
N CYS A 152 -0.60 13.74 10.31
CA CYS A 152 -0.77 15.14 10.72
C CYS A 152 -0.10 16.11 9.74
N ARG A 153 1.12 15.79 9.29
CA ARG A 153 1.85 16.60 8.30
C ARG A 153 1.10 16.70 6.98
N ARG A 154 0.63 15.57 6.46
CA ARG A 154 -0.12 15.52 5.20
C ARG A 154 -1.50 16.15 5.31
N ALA A 155 -2.16 16.03 6.45
CA ALA A 155 -3.43 16.71 6.68
C ALA A 155 -3.27 18.24 6.67
N ALA A 156 -2.17 18.76 7.21
CA ALA A 156 -1.87 20.20 7.13
C ALA A 156 -1.66 20.67 5.68
N GLU A 157 -1.07 19.83 4.81
CA GLU A 157 -0.96 20.09 3.37
C GLU A 157 -2.32 19.97 2.64
N ALA A 158 -3.19 19.06 3.07
CA ALA A 158 -4.51 18.84 2.47
C ALA A 158 -5.52 19.95 2.80
N GLY A 159 -5.37 20.63 3.94
CA GLY A 159 -6.20 21.77 4.32
C GLY A 159 -6.52 21.83 5.81
N VAL A 160 -6.91 23.02 6.27
CA VAL A 160 -7.16 23.31 7.70
C VAL A 160 -8.25 22.41 8.28
N ASP A 161 -9.35 22.18 7.55
CA ASP A 161 -10.46 21.35 8.03
C ASP A 161 -10.08 19.88 8.16
N VAL A 162 -9.27 19.36 7.23
CA VAL A 162 -8.74 17.99 7.27
C VAL A 162 -7.81 17.85 8.48
N SER A 163 -6.91 18.81 8.70
CA SER A 163 -6.02 18.84 9.86
C SER A 163 -6.77 18.87 11.18
N LYS A 164 -7.77 19.76 11.30
CA LYS A 164 -8.60 19.89 12.51
C LYS A 164 -9.34 18.58 12.82
N THR A 165 -10.01 18.01 11.82
CA THR A 165 -10.75 16.75 11.97
C THR A 165 -9.83 15.61 12.38
N LEU A 166 -8.66 15.49 11.73
CA LEU A 166 -7.68 14.46 12.05
C LEU A 166 -7.16 14.59 13.49
N HIS A 167 -6.85 15.81 13.95
CA HIS A 167 -6.31 16.08 15.28
C HIS A 167 -7.19 15.55 16.42
N GLU A 168 -8.52 15.52 16.22
CA GLU A 168 -9.48 15.01 17.21
C GLU A 168 -9.39 13.48 17.41
N HIS A 169 -8.85 12.74 16.46
CA HIS A 169 -8.87 11.27 16.51
C HIS A 169 -7.53 10.59 16.19
N VAL A 170 -6.51 11.31 15.72
CA VAL A 170 -5.23 10.73 15.26
C VAL A 170 -4.51 9.91 16.32
N LEU A 171 -4.63 10.29 17.59
CA LEU A 171 -4.02 9.56 18.71
C LEU A 171 -4.83 8.33 19.16
N ASN A 172 -5.99 8.08 18.55
CA ASN A 172 -6.91 7.02 18.93
C ASN A 172 -6.97 5.90 17.87
N GLY A 173 -7.34 4.69 18.30
CA GLY A 173 -7.56 3.56 17.40
C GLY A 173 -6.28 2.90 16.87
N THR A 174 -6.47 1.94 15.96
CA THR A 174 -5.37 1.16 15.37
C THR A 174 -4.87 1.81 14.08
N ALA A 175 -3.57 1.64 13.80
CA ALA A 175 -2.93 2.15 12.58
C ALA A 175 -3.73 1.89 11.29
N GLU A 176 -4.12 0.64 11.05
CA GLU A 176 -4.86 0.25 9.82
C GLU A 176 -6.19 0.98 9.68
N LYS A 177 -6.96 1.14 10.77
CA LYS A 177 -8.25 1.83 10.73
C LYS A 177 -8.07 3.32 10.52
N LEU A 178 -7.05 3.90 11.15
CA LEU A 178 -6.74 5.32 11.04
C LEU A 178 -6.34 5.67 9.60
N ILE A 179 -5.46 4.89 8.97
CA ILE A 179 -5.06 5.14 7.57
C ILE A 179 -6.26 4.97 6.63
N ALA A 180 -7.01 3.87 6.76
CA ALA A 180 -8.17 3.61 5.91
C ALA A 180 -9.21 4.74 5.95
N ALA A 181 -9.48 5.28 7.14
CA ALA A 181 -10.44 6.37 7.32
C ALA A 181 -9.98 7.70 6.70
N ASN A 182 -8.68 7.87 6.47
CA ASN A 182 -8.07 9.09 5.96
C ASN A 182 -7.59 8.96 4.51
N TRP A 183 -7.76 7.77 3.90
CA TRP A 183 -7.25 7.50 2.56
C TRP A 183 -7.88 8.39 1.49
N ILE A 184 -9.16 8.77 1.69
CA ILE A 184 -9.95 9.56 0.74
C ILE A 184 -9.32 10.92 0.40
N TRP A 185 -8.63 11.55 1.34
CA TRP A 185 -7.90 12.81 1.12
C TRP A 185 -6.39 12.58 0.97
N TYR A 186 -5.84 11.56 1.65
CA TYR A 186 -4.41 11.29 1.66
C TYR A 186 -3.91 10.87 0.27
N GLU A 187 -4.63 9.97 -0.38
CA GLU A 187 -4.18 9.36 -1.62
C GLU A 187 -4.21 10.34 -2.81
N PRO A 188 -5.27 11.16 -3.00
CA PRO A 188 -5.24 12.24 -3.99
C PRO A 188 -4.15 13.29 -3.73
N LEU A 189 -3.89 13.66 -2.46
CA LEU A 189 -2.80 14.57 -2.12
C LEU A 189 -1.44 14.01 -2.57
N MET A 190 -1.17 12.74 -2.27
CA MET A 190 0.11 12.12 -2.65
C MET A 190 0.25 11.98 -4.17
N PHE A 191 -0.84 11.75 -4.90
CA PHE A 191 -0.82 11.83 -6.36
C PHE A 191 -0.49 13.25 -6.84
N ALA A 192 -1.20 14.27 -6.35
CA ALA A 192 -0.97 15.68 -6.75
C ALA A 192 0.48 16.14 -6.50
N ARG A 193 1.07 15.72 -5.39
CA ARG A 193 2.49 15.98 -5.09
C ARG A 193 3.43 15.36 -6.13
N ARG A 194 3.18 14.10 -6.51
CA ARG A 194 4.01 13.38 -7.50
C ARG A 194 3.81 13.92 -8.91
N PHE A 195 2.59 14.35 -9.22
CA PHE A 195 2.29 15.05 -10.47
C PHE A 195 3.03 16.39 -10.57
N ALA A 196 3.06 17.20 -9.49
CA ALA A 196 3.86 18.42 -9.46
C ALA A 196 5.38 18.14 -9.62
N GLN A 197 5.87 17.03 -9.07
CA GLN A 197 7.26 16.59 -9.25
C GLN A 197 7.56 16.22 -10.70
N MET A 198 6.64 15.53 -11.37
CA MET A 198 6.71 15.21 -12.80
C MET A 198 6.77 16.49 -13.65
N GLN A 199 5.89 17.46 -13.37
CA GLN A 199 5.93 18.77 -14.03
C GLN A 199 7.26 19.50 -13.81
N ALA A 200 7.79 19.45 -12.58
CA ALA A 200 9.08 20.07 -12.26
C ALA A 200 10.28 19.41 -12.94
N ALA A 201 10.19 18.11 -13.26
CA ALA A 201 11.20 17.41 -14.06
C ALA A 201 11.12 17.79 -15.55
N GLY A 202 9.99 18.33 -16.01
CA GLY A 202 9.71 18.54 -17.43
C GLY A 202 9.28 17.25 -18.15
N ASP A 203 8.84 16.25 -17.39
CA ASP A 203 8.50 14.93 -17.94
C ASP A 203 7.22 15.00 -18.78
N ARG A 204 7.20 14.22 -19.86
CA ARG A 204 6.03 13.98 -20.71
C ARG A 204 4.85 13.40 -19.96
N GLN A 205 3.65 13.95 -20.18
CA GLN A 205 2.38 13.52 -19.55
C GLN A 205 1.55 12.56 -20.41
N ASP A 206 1.93 12.40 -21.68
CA ASP A 206 1.24 11.59 -22.67
C ASP A 206 1.70 10.12 -22.69
N ILE A 207 2.78 9.80 -21.97
CA ILE A 207 3.34 8.44 -21.90
C ILE A 207 3.74 8.05 -20.48
N LEU A 208 3.45 6.81 -20.09
CA LEU A 208 3.89 6.21 -18.83
C LEU A 208 4.36 4.76 -19.05
N ALA A 209 5.39 4.35 -18.30
CA ALA A 209 5.72 2.93 -18.14
C ALA A 209 5.00 2.37 -16.91
N ILE A 210 4.38 1.20 -17.02
CA ILE A 210 3.82 0.47 -15.88
C ILE A 210 4.48 -0.90 -15.74
N ASP A 211 4.83 -1.28 -14.52
CA ASP A 211 5.32 -2.63 -14.23
C ASP A 211 5.10 -3.05 -12.77
N GLY A 212 5.12 -4.36 -12.51
CA GLY A 212 4.94 -4.97 -11.20
C GLY A 212 6.24 -5.31 -10.49
N ASN A 213 6.51 -4.65 -9.35
CA ASN A 213 7.59 -5.02 -8.46
C ASN A 213 7.25 -6.26 -7.62
N CYS A 214 7.44 -7.45 -8.17
CA CYS A 214 7.14 -8.71 -7.48
C CYS A 214 8.09 -9.04 -6.30
N LYS A 215 9.26 -8.39 -6.24
CA LYS A 215 10.24 -8.54 -5.15
C LYS A 215 9.76 -7.81 -3.90
N LEU A 216 9.07 -6.69 -4.07
CA LEU A 216 8.43 -5.92 -2.99
C LEU A 216 7.06 -6.51 -2.63
N HIS A 217 7.04 -7.60 -1.87
CA HIS A 217 5.79 -8.28 -1.49
C HIS A 217 5.52 -8.21 0.02
N ARG A 218 4.28 -8.51 0.43
CA ARG A 218 3.96 -8.75 1.84
C ARG A 218 3.17 -10.03 2.02
N ARG A 219 3.12 -10.57 3.24
CA ARG A 219 2.27 -11.71 3.55
C ARG A 219 0.80 -11.29 3.57
N THR A 220 -0.03 -12.03 2.84
CA THR A 220 -1.49 -11.87 2.77
C THR A 220 -2.18 -13.14 3.20
N CYS A 221 -3.44 -12.99 3.58
CA CYS A 221 -4.30 -14.11 3.90
C CYS A 221 -4.56 -14.95 2.66
N GLY A 222 -4.35 -16.26 2.81
CA GLY A 222 -4.51 -17.30 1.80
C GLY A 222 -5.91 -17.50 1.24
N MET A 223 -6.90 -16.69 1.65
CA MET A 223 -8.28 -16.82 1.23
C MET A 223 -8.48 -16.13 -0.13
N PRO A 224 -8.74 -16.88 -1.22
CA PRO A 224 -9.04 -16.29 -2.52
C PRO A 224 -10.42 -15.62 -2.50
N PHE A 225 -10.64 -14.66 -3.39
CA PHE A 225 -11.96 -14.04 -3.65
C PHE A 225 -12.67 -13.52 -2.38
N ALA A 226 -11.89 -12.94 -1.47
CA ALA A 226 -12.38 -12.47 -0.17
C ALA A 226 -12.64 -10.97 -0.13
N GLU A 227 -12.21 -10.23 -1.16
CA GLU A 227 -12.39 -8.78 -1.27
C GLU A 227 -12.99 -8.39 -2.60
N VAL A 228 -13.91 -7.43 -2.53
CA VAL A 228 -14.48 -6.73 -3.67
C VAL A 228 -13.94 -5.31 -3.65
N VAL A 229 -13.27 -4.91 -4.72
CA VAL A 229 -12.72 -3.55 -4.89
C VAL A 229 -13.49 -2.86 -5.99
N PRO A 230 -14.17 -1.72 -5.71
CA PRO A 230 -14.79 -0.96 -6.76
C PRO A 230 -13.73 -0.31 -7.65
N SER A 231 -13.94 -0.40 -8.95
CA SER A 231 -13.22 0.34 -9.99
C SER A 231 -14.17 1.38 -10.56
N PRO A 232 -14.32 2.55 -9.91
CA PRO A 232 -15.31 3.55 -10.27
C PRO A 232 -15.14 4.01 -11.72
N HIS A 233 -13.91 4.16 -12.19
CA HIS A 233 -13.59 4.62 -13.56
C HIS A 233 -14.00 3.63 -14.65
N LEU A 234 -14.22 2.37 -14.29
CA LEU A 234 -14.62 1.30 -15.22
C LEU A 234 -16.06 0.84 -14.98
N ASN A 235 -16.79 1.45 -14.05
CA ASN A 235 -18.11 0.99 -13.58
C ASN A 235 -18.13 -0.50 -13.22
N LYS A 236 -17.08 -0.96 -12.54
CA LYS A 236 -16.75 -2.38 -12.40
C LYS A 236 -16.32 -2.76 -10.99
N LEU A 237 -16.50 -4.02 -10.61
CA LEU A 237 -16.05 -4.58 -9.33
C LEU A 237 -14.96 -5.63 -9.54
N LEU A 238 -13.77 -5.40 -8.98
CA LEU A 238 -12.66 -6.34 -8.99
C LEU A 238 -12.76 -7.30 -7.80
N LEU A 239 -12.86 -8.60 -8.08
CA LEU A 239 -12.74 -9.64 -7.06
C LEU A 239 -11.27 -10.02 -6.86
N ARG A 240 -10.79 -9.98 -5.62
CA ARG A 240 -9.41 -10.36 -5.28
C ARG A 240 -9.30 -11.14 -3.98
N GLY A 241 -8.10 -11.66 -3.69
CA GLY A 241 -7.80 -12.36 -2.44
C GLY A 241 -7.92 -11.46 -1.20
N CYS A 242 -7.88 -12.06 -0.01
CA CYS A 242 -7.91 -11.29 1.23
C CYS A 242 -6.60 -10.52 1.42
N SER A 243 -6.67 -9.19 1.44
CA SER A 243 -5.53 -8.31 1.67
C SER A 243 -5.08 -8.32 3.14
N ALA A 244 -5.86 -8.88 4.06
CA ALA A 244 -5.49 -8.91 5.48
C ALA A 244 -4.19 -9.72 5.71
N ARG A 245 -3.43 -9.33 6.73
CA ARG A 245 -2.23 -10.08 7.14
C ARG A 245 -2.61 -11.43 7.79
N PRO A 246 -1.84 -12.50 7.56
CA PRO A 246 -2.03 -13.77 8.28
C PRO A 246 -1.82 -13.66 9.79
N HIS A 247 -2.51 -14.50 10.54
CA HIS A 247 -2.42 -14.58 12.00
C HIS A 247 -1.24 -15.47 12.42
N GLY A 248 -0.22 -14.87 13.04
CA GLY A 248 0.94 -15.61 13.55
C GLY A 248 1.67 -16.38 12.45
N ARG A 249 1.71 -17.72 12.58
CA ARG A 249 2.32 -18.65 11.61
C ARG A 249 1.29 -19.28 10.65
N ASP A 250 0.00 -18.94 10.77
CA ASP A 250 -1.06 -19.44 9.88
C ASP A 250 -0.94 -18.81 8.47
N THR A 251 -1.62 -19.41 7.49
CA THR A 251 -1.83 -18.81 6.17
C THR A 251 -3.08 -17.94 6.12
N LEU A 252 -3.99 -18.05 7.09
CA LEU A 252 -5.22 -17.25 7.18
C LEU A 252 -5.08 -16.07 8.14
N CYS A 253 -5.85 -15.00 7.92
CA CYS A 253 -5.98 -13.92 8.91
C CYS A 253 -6.79 -14.40 10.12
N TRP A 254 -6.75 -13.66 11.23
CA TRP A 254 -7.42 -14.08 12.47
C TRP A 254 -8.90 -14.37 12.27
N LYS A 255 -9.58 -13.55 11.45
CA LYS A 255 -11.00 -13.75 11.15
C LYS A 255 -11.23 -15.07 10.38
N HIS A 256 -10.55 -15.27 9.26
CA HIS A 256 -10.72 -16.49 8.46
C HIS A 256 -10.20 -17.75 9.18
N ALA A 257 -9.22 -17.63 10.07
CA ALA A 257 -8.77 -18.72 10.93
C ALA A 257 -9.84 -19.07 11.98
N HIS A 258 -10.36 -18.06 12.68
CA HIS A 258 -11.44 -18.25 13.66
C HIS A 258 -12.70 -18.85 13.00
N ASP A 259 -13.04 -18.38 11.81
CA ASP A 259 -14.15 -18.89 11.02
C ASP A 259 -13.95 -20.36 10.61
N ARG A 260 -12.72 -20.75 10.24
CA ARG A 260 -12.34 -22.15 9.95
C ARG A 260 -12.48 -23.04 11.18
N ASP A 261 -12.12 -22.53 12.35
CA ASP A 261 -11.98 -23.30 13.59
C ASP A 261 -13.27 -23.33 14.44
N ARG A 262 -14.35 -22.65 14.01
CA ARG A 262 -15.66 -22.74 14.67
C ARG A 262 -16.26 -24.14 14.48
N PRO A 263 -16.68 -24.83 15.55
CA PRO A 263 -17.36 -26.12 15.43
C PRO A 263 -18.63 -25.96 14.61
N GLN A 264 -18.84 -26.88 13.65
CA GLN A 264 -20.02 -26.94 12.79
C GLN A 264 -21.27 -27.18 13.65
N GLN A 265 -21.89 -26.12 14.16
CA GLN A 265 -23.26 -26.19 14.63
C GLN A 265 -24.15 -26.41 13.40
N HIS A 266 -25.19 -27.23 13.56
CA HIS A 266 -26.07 -27.83 12.54
C HIS A 266 -26.88 -26.87 11.64
N ARG A 267 -26.42 -25.63 11.46
CA ARG A 267 -26.81 -24.67 10.42
C ARG A 267 -25.52 -24.08 9.84
N ALA A 268 -24.97 -24.78 8.86
CA ALA A 268 -23.69 -24.49 8.24
C ALA A 268 -23.76 -23.24 7.33
N GLU A 269 -23.63 -22.04 7.91
CA GLU A 269 -23.40 -20.82 7.14
C GLU A 269 -22.44 -19.90 7.89
N THR A 270 -21.60 -19.20 7.13
CA THR A 270 -20.62 -18.20 7.57
C THR A 270 -19.30 -18.71 8.17
N ILE A 271 -18.45 -19.28 7.30
CA ILE A 271 -17.08 -18.75 7.27
C ILE A 271 -17.21 -17.31 6.80
N ALA A 272 -17.10 -16.35 7.72
CA ALA A 272 -17.47 -14.96 7.52
C ALA A 272 -16.53 -14.26 6.54
N ARG A 273 -16.87 -14.40 5.25
CA ARG A 273 -16.58 -13.47 4.15
C ARG A 273 -16.44 -12.04 4.70
N HIS A 274 -15.34 -11.34 4.42
CA HIS A 274 -15.35 -9.88 4.54
C HIS A 274 -16.28 -9.34 3.43
N ARG A 275 -17.58 -9.18 3.77
CA ARG A 275 -18.60 -8.42 3.00
C ARG A 275 -19.01 -8.98 1.63
N LEU A 276 -19.63 -10.16 1.59
CA LEU A 276 -20.65 -10.44 0.57
C LEU A 276 -22.02 -9.80 0.91
N LYS A 277 -22.27 -9.43 2.17
CA LYS A 277 -23.50 -8.74 2.60
C LYS A 277 -23.68 -7.30 2.09
N LYS A 278 -22.69 -6.71 1.40
CA LYS A 278 -22.73 -5.30 0.93
C LYS A 278 -22.51 -5.12 -0.57
N ALA A 279 -22.26 -6.19 -1.31
CA ALA A 279 -22.03 -6.14 -2.76
C ALA A 279 -23.26 -6.57 -3.57
N LEU A 280 -24.35 -6.96 -2.89
CA LEU A 280 -25.56 -7.48 -3.49
C LEU A 280 -26.66 -6.49 -3.16
N HIS A 281 -26.91 -5.55 -4.07
CA HIS A 281 -28.04 -4.63 -3.94
C HIS A 281 -29.25 -5.15 -4.72
N THR A 282 -29.07 -6.05 -5.69
CA THR A 282 -30.16 -6.70 -6.44
C THR A 282 -29.86 -8.16 -6.80
N ASP A 283 -30.90 -8.96 -7.05
CA ASP A 283 -30.81 -10.38 -7.44
C ASP A 283 -30.02 -10.62 -8.76
N GLY A 284 -29.79 -9.57 -9.55
CA GLY A 284 -28.98 -9.61 -10.77
C GLY A 284 -27.45 -9.67 -10.54
N ASP A 285 -26.97 -9.32 -9.34
CA ASP A 285 -25.53 -9.24 -9.04
C ASP A 285 -24.86 -10.62 -8.93
N VAL A 286 -25.65 -11.70 -8.82
CA VAL A 286 -25.20 -13.09 -8.58
C VAL A 286 -25.19 -13.93 -9.88
N CYS A 287 -25.63 -13.38 -11.01
CA CYS A 287 -25.90 -14.12 -12.25
C CYS A 287 -24.68 -14.69 -12.99
N HIS A 288 -23.46 -14.54 -12.48
CA HIS A 288 -22.24 -14.63 -13.30
C HIS A 288 -21.13 -15.55 -12.76
N PHE A 289 -21.41 -16.36 -11.73
CA PHE A 289 -20.50 -17.42 -11.29
C PHE A 289 -20.91 -18.75 -11.89
N GLU A 290 -20.03 -19.55 -12.47
CA GLU A 290 -20.35 -20.92 -12.89
C GLU A 290 -19.73 -21.93 -11.92
N VAL A 291 -20.51 -22.92 -11.47
CA VAL A 291 -20.03 -24.01 -10.61
C VAL A 291 -20.37 -25.37 -11.24
N GLN A 292 -19.49 -26.34 -11.05
CA GLN A 292 -19.69 -27.71 -11.51
C GLN A 292 -19.95 -28.63 -10.31
N LEU A 293 -21.19 -29.08 -10.16
CA LEU A 293 -21.62 -29.97 -9.08
C LEU A 293 -21.46 -31.44 -9.49
N GLU A 294 -21.20 -32.30 -8.51
CA GLU A 294 -21.12 -33.74 -8.70
C GLU A 294 -22.50 -34.30 -9.14
N GLY A 295 -22.54 -35.04 -10.24
CA GLY A 295 -23.78 -35.60 -10.82
C GLY A 295 -24.44 -34.77 -11.95
N PHE A 296 -23.94 -33.57 -12.26
CA PHE A 296 -24.48 -32.74 -13.35
C PHE A 296 -23.59 -32.78 -14.60
N ARG A 297 -24.19 -32.95 -15.79
CA ARG A 297 -23.49 -33.06 -17.09
C ARG A 297 -22.99 -31.71 -17.66
N GLY A 298 -22.87 -30.65 -16.84
CA GLY A 298 -22.45 -29.31 -17.29
C GLY A 298 -22.21 -28.31 -16.15
N TRP A 299 -21.66 -27.14 -16.50
CA TRP A 299 -21.50 -25.98 -15.60
C TRP A 299 -22.85 -25.29 -15.37
N GLN A 300 -23.07 -24.78 -14.15
CA GLN A 300 -24.33 -24.16 -13.74
C GLN A 300 -24.06 -22.77 -13.16
N PRO A 301 -24.83 -21.72 -13.53
CA PRO A 301 -24.74 -20.42 -12.87
C PRO A 301 -25.01 -20.53 -11.37
N ALA A 302 -24.27 -19.82 -10.53
CA ALA A 302 -24.43 -19.84 -9.08
C ALA A 302 -25.78 -19.24 -8.68
N CYS A 303 -26.31 -18.29 -9.45
CA CYS A 303 -27.67 -17.79 -9.25
C CYS A 303 -28.74 -18.89 -9.43
N THR A 304 -28.46 -19.99 -10.13
CA THR A 304 -29.41 -21.10 -10.31
C THR A 304 -29.25 -22.20 -9.27
N ILE A 305 -28.30 -22.06 -8.34
CA ILE A 305 -27.97 -23.08 -7.34
C ILE A 305 -28.25 -22.53 -5.94
N LYS A 306 -28.96 -23.31 -5.13
CA LYS A 306 -29.24 -22.99 -3.73
C LYS A 306 -27.95 -22.63 -2.97
N GLU A 307 -27.97 -21.55 -2.21
CA GLU A 307 -26.79 -20.99 -1.53
C GLU A 307 -26.03 -22.03 -0.69
N GLU A 308 -26.77 -22.92 -0.02
CA GLU A 308 -26.23 -24.04 0.76
C GLU A 308 -25.36 -25.02 -0.05
N VAL A 309 -25.70 -25.24 -1.32
CA VAL A 309 -24.99 -26.16 -2.23
C VAL A 309 -23.71 -25.50 -2.75
N LEU A 310 -23.76 -24.20 -3.04
CA LEU A 310 -22.59 -23.40 -3.39
C LEU A 310 -21.58 -23.29 -2.25
N ALA A 311 -22.08 -23.09 -1.02
CA ALA A 311 -21.24 -23.02 0.16
C ALA A 311 -20.46 -24.33 0.37
N LYS A 312 -21.13 -25.48 0.22
CA LYS A 312 -20.50 -26.82 0.26
C LYS A 312 -19.48 -27.01 -0.86
N TYR A 313 -19.80 -26.58 -2.07
CA TYR A 313 -18.90 -26.67 -3.22
C TYR A 313 -17.57 -25.94 -2.95
N PHE A 314 -17.62 -24.65 -2.60
CA PHE A 314 -16.41 -23.85 -2.36
C PHE A 314 -15.63 -24.29 -1.12
N ALA A 315 -16.32 -24.75 -0.06
CA ALA A 315 -15.68 -25.33 1.10
C ALA A 315 -14.91 -26.62 0.74
N SER A 316 -15.49 -27.49 -0.10
CA SER A 316 -14.81 -28.71 -0.57
C SER A 316 -13.59 -28.39 -1.43
N GLN A 317 -13.67 -27.36 -2.29
CA GLN A 317 -12.55 -26.93 -3.12
C GLN A 317 -11.42 -26.32 -2.27
N ALA A 318 -11.76 -25.57 -1.23
CA ALA A 318 -10.80 -25.03 -0.27
C ALA A 318 -10.10 -26.16 0.51
N ASP A 319 -10.86 -27.15 1.00
CA ASP A 319 -10.32 -28.28 1.75
C ASP A 319 -9.44 -29.20 0.87
N LYS A 320 -9.88 -29.52 -0.37
CA LYS A 320 -9.07 -30.24 -1.37
C LYS A 320 -7.74 -29.54 -1.64
N ASN A 321 -7.76 -28.20 -1.77
CA ASN A 321 -6.53 -27.42 -1.98
C ASN A 321 -5.63 -27.38 -0.73
N ILE A 322 -6.19 -27.34 0.48
CA ILE A 322 -5.44 -27.37 1.74
C ILE A 322 -4.80 -28.75 1.96
N ARG A 323 -5.54 -29.84 1.74
CA ARG A 323 -5.03 -31.22 1.84
C ARG A 323 -3.91 -31.47 0.83
N ARG A 324 -4.12 -31.08 -0.43
CA ARG A 324 -3.09 -31.14 -1.48
C ARG A 324 -1.82 -30.37 -1.10
N ARG A 325 -1.95 -29.20 -0.45
CA ARG A 325 -0.78 -28.42 0.04
C ARG A 325 -0.05 -29.08 1.21
N ARG A 326 -0.76 -29.77 2.11
CA ARG A 326 -0.14 -30.53 3.20
C ARG A 326 0.63 -31.73 2.65
N GLN A 327 0.01 -32.44 1.72
CA GLN A 327 0.61 -33.60 1.05
C GLN A 327 1.85 -33.19 0.23
N CYS A 328 1.75 -32.14 -0.59
CA CYS A 328 2.90 -31.63 -1.34
C CYS A 328 4.03 -31.05 -0.47
N LYS A 329 3.77 -30.60 0.77
CA LYS A 329 4.82 -30.17 1.72
C LYS A 329 5.56 -31.35 2.35
N VAL A 330 4.88 -32.47 2.51
CA VAL A 330 5.48 -33.74 2.96
C VAL A 330 6.30 -34.33 1.81
N GLU A 331 5.77 -34.33 0.59
CA GLU A 331 6.44 -34.81 -0.62
C GLU A 331 7.65 -33.95 -1.02
N ALA A 332 7.55 -32.62 -0.95
CA ALA A 332 8.67 -31.70 -1.26
C ALA A 332 9.83 -31.77 -0.26
N ARG A 333 9.61 -32.31 0.94
CA ARG A 333 10.70 -32.61 1.90
C ARG A 333 11.36 -33.96 1.63
N ALA A 334 10.69 -34.84 0.89
CA ALA A 334 11.10 -36.22 0.70
C ALA A 334 11.90 -36.46 -0.60
N GLN A 335 11.79 -35.61 -1.64
CA GLN A 335 12.36 -35.95 -2.95
C GLN A 335 13.10 -34.78 -3.62
N LYS A 336 14.43 -34.97 -3.80
CA LYS A 336 15.23 -34.34 -4.86
C LYS A 336 15.08 -35.21 -6.12
N TRP A 337 14.29 -34.81 -7.13
CA TRP A 337 14.63 -35.09 -8.54
C TRP A 337 13.70 -34.47 -9.61
N THR A 338 14.18 -34.63 -10.85
CA THR A 338 13.96 -34.02 -12.17
C THR A 338 12.87 -34.66 -13.05
N GLY A 339 12.23 -33.86 -13.94
CA GLY A 339 11.45 -34.28 -15.15
C GLY A 339 10.18 -35.12 -14.90
N LEU A 340 9.11 -35.22 -15.73
CA LEU A 340 8.60 -34.63 -16.98
C LEU A 340 7.04 -34.64 -16.88
N ARG A 341 6.36 -33.78 -17.64
CA ARG A 341 4.91 -33.47 -17.56
C ARG A 341 3.97 -34.55 -18.16
N PRO A 342 2.73 -34.65 -17.65
CA PRO A 342 1.54 -34.94 -18.48
C PRO A 342 0.71 -33.68 -18.83
N ARG A 343 0.10 -33.69 -20.03
CA ARG A 343 -0.73 -32.61 -20.62
C ARG A 343 -2.19 -32.62 -20.12
N ARG A 344 -2.84 -31.48 -20.41
CA ARG A 344 -4.11 -30.87 -19.94
C ARG A 344 -5.39 -31.70 -20.03
N ALA A 345 -6.36 -31.35 -19.17
CA ALA A 345 -7.78 -31.20 -19.53
C ALA A 345 -8.29 -29.82 -19.07
N LYS A 346 -9.23 -29.27 -19.84
CA LYS A 346 -9.57 -27.86 -20.01
C LYS A 346 -10.35 -27.25 -18.82
N THR A 347 -9.94 -26.05 -18.43
CA THR A 347 -10.68 -25.13 -17.56
C THR A 347 -11.59 -24.25 -18.41
N PHE A 348 -12.88 -24.19 -18.10
CA PHE A 348 -13.82 -23.23 -18.70
C PHE A 348 -14.32 -22.30 -17.60
N LEU A 349 -14.10 -21.00 -17.79
CA LEU A 349 -14.80 -19.88 -17.17
C LEU A 349 -14.86 -18.81 -18.28
N ALA A 350 -16.01 -18.17 -18.50
CA ALA A 350 -16.12 -16.93 -19.28
C ALA A 350 -16.27 -15.69 -18.35
N PRO A 351 -15.21 -14.87 -18.13
CA PRO A 351 -15.07 -14.10 -16.87
C PRO A 351 -14.51 -12.66 -17.08
N TRP A 352 -14.27 -11.97 -15.96
CA TRP A 352 -13.06 -11.15 -15.78
C TRP A 352 -11.79 -12.01 -15.98
N HIS A 353 -11.50 -12.42 -17.21
CA HIS A 353 -10.37 -13.32 -17.45
C HIS A 353 -9.66 -12.95 -18.72
N SER A 354 -8.35 -12.99 -18.59
CA SER A 354 -7.37 -12.90 -19.64
C SER A 354 -7.47 -14.04 -20.66
N ALA A 355 -8.42 -14.99 -20.57
CA ALA A 355 -8.48 -16.16 -21.45
C ALA A 355 -8.65 -15.77 -22.93
N GLN A 356 -9.63 -14.95 -23.25
CA GLN A 356 -9.85 -14.49 -24.63
C GLN A 356 -8.77 -13.48 -25.11
N PRO A 357 -8.33 -12.50 -24.29
CA PRO A 357 -7.16 -11.69 -24.63
C PRO A 357 -5.89 -12.52 -24.88
N ARG A 358 -5.67 -13.61 -24.14
CA ARG A 358 -4.58 -14.58 -24.35
C ARG A 358 -4.79 -15.46 -25.59
N GLU A 359 -6.04 -15.74 -25.98
CA GLU A 359 -6.32 -16.46 -27.22
C GLU A 359 -6.08 -15.58 -28.44
N LYS A 360 -6.41 -14.28 -28.33
CA LYS A 360 -6.13 -13.29 -29.38
C LYS A 360 -4.64 -12.93 -29.49
N SER A 361 -3.92 -12.88 -28.37
CA SER A 361 -2.47 -12.72 -28.34
C SER A 361 -1.79 -14.08 -28.41
N THR A 362 -1.27 -14.46 -29.58
CA THR A 362 -0.54 -15.74 -29.75
C THR A 362 0.81 -15.81 -29.01
N CYS A 363 1.12 -14.83 -28.17
CA CYS A 363 2.39 -14.68 -27.46
C CYS A 363 2.49 -15.58 -26.21
N GLY A 364 3.64 -16.25 -26.04
CA GLY A 364 3.91 -17.17 -24.93
C GLY A 364 4.27 -16.51 -23.59
N THR A 365 4.37 -15.17 -23.51
CA THR A 365 4.93 -14.43 -22.35
C THR A 365 4.00 -14.24 -21.16
N HIS A 366 2.76 -14.71 -21.24
CA HIS A 366 1.76 -14.55 -20.18
C HIS A 366 2.27 -14.97 -18.77
N LYS A 367 2.12 -14.08 -17.78
CA LYS A 367 2.53 -14.32 -16.38
C LYS A 367 1.49 -15.08 -15.52
N GLU A 368 0.38 -15.52 -16.10
CA GLU A 368 -0.69 -16.20 -15.37
C GLU A 368 -0.65 -17.73 -15.59
N GLY A 369 0.26 -18.42 -14.88
CA GLY A 369 0.44 -19.88 -14.91
C GLY A 369 0.01 -20.60 -13.62
N ARG A 370 -0.01 -21.95 -13.65
CA ARG A 370 -0.31 -22.78 -12.46
C ARG A 370 0.64 -22.50 -11.29
N LYS A 371 1.89 -22.12 -11.56
CA LYS A 371 2.90 -21.75 -10.55
C LYS A 371 2.54 -20.46 -9.79
N ASP A 372 1.80 -19.56 -10.42
CA ASP A 372 1.47 -18.23 -9.88
C ASP A 372 0.16 -18.25 -9.06
N ALA A 373 -0.75 -19.17 -9.38
CA ALA A 373 -1.93 -19.49 -8.56
C ALA A 373 -1.55 -20.06 -7.17
N HIS A 374 -0.33 -20.59 -7.01
CA HIS A 374 0.18 -21.12 -5.73
C HIS A 374 0.66 -20.02 -4.76
N ALA A 375 0.74 -18.75 -5.17
CA ALA A 375 1.26 -17.63 -4.37
C ALA A 375 0.24 -17.00 -3.38
N ALA A 376 -0.88 -17.66 -3.09
CA ALA A 376 -2.01 -17.09 -2.35
C ALA A 376 -1.73 -16.53 -0.93
N ALA A 377 -0.55 -16.79 -0.34
CA ALA A 377 -0.17 -16.28 0.99
C ALA A 377 0.79 -15.06 0.96
N ARG A 378 0.97 -14.45 -0.21
CA ARG A 378 1.70 -13.19 -0.40
C ARG A 378 1.03 -12.32 -1.45
N THR A 379 1.33 -11.03 -1.44
CA THR A 379 1.05 -10.17 -2.59
C THR A 379 1.93 -10.57 -3.78
N ALA A 380 1.46 -10.26 -4.98
CA ALA A 380 2.27 -10.39 -6.19
C ALA A 380 3.20 -9.18 -6.39
N GLY A 381 3.23 -8.24 -5.44
CA GLY A 381 4.05 -7.04 -5.51
C GLY A 381 3.21 -5.77 -5.49
N PHE A 382 3.79 -4.70 -6.01
CA PHE A 382 3.12 -3.44 -6.29
C PHE A 382 3.33 -3.05 -7.76
N LEU A 383 2.27 -2.62 -8.43
CA LEU A 383 2.37 -1.94 -9.71
C LEU A 383 2.84 -0.51 -9.50
N PHE A 384 3.78 -0.08 -10.32
CA PHE A 384 4.30 1.28 -10.37
C PHE A 384 3.94 1.90 -11.71
N ALA A 385 3.50 3.16 -11.70
CA ALA A 385 3.44 4.01 -12.88
C ALA A 385 4.64 4.96 -12.85
N VAL A 386 5.45 4.92 -13.90
CA VAL A 386 6.79 5.48 -13.97
C VAL A 386 6.90 6.43 -15.16
N THR A 387 7.47 7.62 -14.92
CA THR A 387 7.71 8.66 -15.93
C THR A 387 9.05 8.46 -16.65
N GLU A 388 9.33 9.26 -17.68
CA GLU A 388 10.58 9.17 -18.47
C GLU A 388 11.85 9.36 -17.63
N SER A 389 11.83 10.27 -16.66
CA SER A 389 12.96 10.48 -15.74
C SER A 389 13.06 9.40 -14.65
N GLY A 390 12.12 8.45 -14.65
CA GLY A 390 11.97 7.43 -13.63
C GLY A 390 11.46 8.01 -12.31
N LEU A 391 10.48 8.91 -12.35
CA LEU A 391 9.69 9.30 -11.18
C LEU A 391 8.50 8.34 -11.04
N LEU A 392 8.11 8.04 -9.81
CA LEU A 392 6.88 7.30 -9.51
C LEU A 392 5.71 8.26 -9.46
N LEU A 393 4.72 8.04 -10.32
CA LEU A 393 3.51 8.85 -10.37
C LEU A 393 2.35 8.20 -9.61
N ASP A 394 2.20 6.88 -9.75
CA ASP A 394 1.19 6.13 -9.00
C ASP A 394 1.67 4.74 -8.59
N VAL A 395 1.05 4.17 -7.54
CA VAL A 395 1.36 2.85 -7.01
C VAL A 395 0.11 2.09 -6.60
N MET A 396 0.04 0.79 -6.89
CA MET A 396 -1.08 -0.06 -6.49
C MET A 396 -0.62 -1.46 -6.07
N GLU A 397 -1.16 -1.96 -4.96
CA GLU A 397 -0.84 -3.30 -4.48
C GLU A 397 -1.55 -4.40 -5.28
N LEU A 398 -0.79 -5.43 -5.70
CA LEU A 398 -1.32 -6.62 -6.36
C LEU A 398 -1.61 -7.74 -5.35
N ILE A 399 -2.88 -8.07 -5.15
CA ILE A 399 -3.28 -9.08 -4.16
C ILE A 399 -3.50 -10.44 -4.82
N GLY A 400 -2.76 -11.45 -4.35
CA GLY A 400 -2.85 -12.81 -4.87
C GLY A 400 -1.90 -13.02 -6.04
N ALA A 401 -2.45 -13.22 -7.24
CA ALA A 401 -1.66 -13.32 -8.47
C ALA A 401 -1.57 -11.96 -9.15
N GLU A 402 -0.50 -11.73 -9.91
CA GLU A 402 -0.42 -10.64 -10.86
C GLU A 402 -1.39 -10.96 -12.01
N SER A 403 -2.55 -10.31 -12.02
CA SER A 403 -3.59 -10.57 -13.00
C SER A 403 -3.78 -9.39 -13.94
N LEU A 404 -4.08 -9.69 -15.20
CA LEU A 404 -4.37 -8.69 -16.23
C LEU A 404 -5.53 -7.77 -15.83
N SER A 405 -6.48 -8.28 -15.05
CA SER A 405 -7.57 -7.49 -14.48
C SER A 405 -7.11 -6.42 -13.49
N GLN A 406 -6.12 -6.73 -12.65
CA GLN A 406 -5.53 -5.74 -11.75
C GLN A 406 -4.71 -4.72 -12.54
N ARG A 407 -3.99 -5.15 -13.58
CA ARG A 407 -3.26 -4.23 -14.47
C ARG A 407 -4.21 -3.30 -15.25
N PHE A 408 -5.33 -3.81 -15.77
CA PHE A 408 -6.35 -3.01 -16.44
C PHE A 408 -7.00 -1.99 -15.49
N HIS A 409 -7.33 -2.41 -14.27
CA HIS A 409 -7.82 -1.49 -13.23
C HIS A 409 -6.80 -0.36 -12.95
N PHE A 410 -5.52 -0.70 -12.84
CA PHE A 410 -4.46 0.29 -12.62
C PHE A 410 -4.25 1.22 -13.82
N ALA A 411 -4.29 0.70 -15.05
CA ALA A 411 -4.21 1.50 -16.26
C ALA A 411 -5.39 2.50 -16.36
N ALA A 412 -6.60 2.07 -16.00
CA ALA A 412 -7.77 2.95 -15.96
C ALA A 412 -7.67 4.04 -14.89
N GLN A 413 -7.10 3.71 -13.74
CA GLN A 413 -6.78 4.70 -12.71
C GLN A 413 -5.75 5.73 -13.22
N CYS A 414 -4.70 5.28 -13.91
CA CYS A 414 -3.69 6.18 -14.48
C CYS A 414 -4.31 7.09 -15.55
N ALA A 415 -5.07 6.54 -16.50
CA ALA A 415 -5.76 7.30 -17.53
C ALA A 415 -6.69 8.35 -16.90
N HIS A 416 -7.54 7.96 -15.95
CA HIS A 416 -8.44 8.89 -15.27
C HIS A 416 -7.71 10.07 -14.60
N ARG A 417 -6.50 9.82 -14.07
CA ARG A 417 -5.69 10.83 -13.36
C ARG A 417 -4.83 11.69 -14.27
N LEU A 418 -4.49 11.20 -15.46
CA LEU A 418 -3.70 11.91 -16.45
C LEU A 418 -4.50 12.03 -17.75
N PRO A 419 -5.34 13.06 -17.90
CA PRO A 419 -6.17 13.25 -19.10
C PRO A 419 -5.40 13.35 -20.42
N SER A 420 -4.11 13.69 -20.37
CA SER A 420 -3.25 13.76 -21.56
C SER A 420 -2.58 12.43 -21.92
N LEU A 421 -2.73 11.38 -21.10
CA LEU A 421 -2.11 10.07 -21.32
C LEU A 421 -2.68 9.43 -22.58
N THR A 422 -1.82 9.01 -23.50
CA THR A 422 -2.21 8.32 -24.75
C THR A 422 -1.39 7.05 -24.99
N CYS A 423 -0.28 6.87 -24.28
CA CYS A 423 0.60 5.72 -24.44
C CYS A 423 0.94 5.05 -23.10
N ILE A 424 0.91 3.73 -23.07
CA ILE A 424 1.40 2.91 -21.96
C ILE A 424 2.49 1.97 -22.46
N VAL A 425 3.64 2.02 -21.80
CA VAL A 425 4.72 1.04 -21.96
C VAL A 425 4.58 -0.03 -20.88
N HIS A 426 4.56 -1.30 -21.27
CA HIS A 426 4.42 -2.44 -20.35
C HIS A 426 4.93 -3.72 -21.01
N ASP A 427 5.46 -4.66 -20.23
CA ASP A 427 5.96 -5.91 -20.78
C ASP A 427 4.87 -6.73 -21.50
N ASP A 428 3.69 -6.87 -20.92
CA ASP A 428 2.53 -7.54 -21.51
C ASP A 428 1.56 -6.56 -22.20
N SER A 429 2.09 -5.47 -22.79
CA SER A 429 1.30 -4.46 -23.49
C SER A 429 0.32 -5.04 -24.51
N CYS A 430 0.70 -6.11 -25.20
CA CYS A 430 -0.17 -6.83 -26.11
C CYS A 430 -1.44 -7.36 -25.38
N HIS A 431 -1.27 -8.12 -24.30
CA HIS A 431 -2.39 -8.66 -23.54
C HIS A 431 -3.27 -7.54 -22.96
N LEU A 432 -2.65 -6.47 -22.46
CA LEU A 432 -3.36 -5.36 -21.84
C LEU A 432 -4.19 -4.57 -22.85
N LYS A 433 -3.66 -4.30 -24.05
CA LYS A 433 -4.43 -3.66 -25.14
C LYS A 433 -5.59 -4.53 -25.61
N ALA A 434 -5.40 -5.85 -25.74
CA ALA A 434 -6.50 -6.76 -26.06
C ALA A 434 -7.60 -6.74 -24.98
N MET A 435 -7.21 -6.58 -23.70
CA MET A 435 -8.16 -6.39 -22.61
C MET A 435 -8.89 -5.04 -22.72
N CYS A 436 -8.19 -3.94 -23.03
CA CYS A 436 -8.82 -2.63 -23.20
C CYS A 436 -9.84 -2.62 -24.35
N LEU A 437 -9.47 -3.13 -25.53
CA LEU A 437 -10.36 -3.22 -26.70
C LEU A 437 -11.63 -4.00 -26.41
N ARG A 438 -11.53 -5.11 -25.67
CA ARG A 438 -12.69 -5.92 -25.29
C ARG A 438 -13.65 -5.17 -24.36
N ASN A 439 -13.11 -4.31 -23.52
CA ASN A 439 -13.83 -3.62 -22.45
C ASN A 439 -14.17 -2.17 -22.82
N GLN A 440 -13.97 -1.77 -24.09
CA GLN A 440 -14.14 -0.39 -24.53
C GLN A 440 -15.55 0.19 -24.29
N ALA A 441 -16.58 -0.66 -24.31
CA ALA A 441 -17.97 -0.25 -24.14
C ALA A 441 -18.39 -0.04 -22.68
N ASP A 442 -17.54 -0.37 -21.70
CA ASP A 442 -17.95 -0.39 -20.28
C ASP A 442 -18.05 1.01 -19.67
N SER A 443 -17.23 1.95 -20.13
CA SER A 443 -17.16 3.32 -19.59
C SER A 443 -16.41 4.26 -20.56
N PRO A 444 -16.56 5.58 -20.42
CA PRO A 444 -15.77 6.54 -21.21
C PRO A 444 -14.25 6.36 -21.06
N VAL A 445 -13.78 6.05 -19.84
CA VAL A 445 -12.35 5.79 -19.60
C VAL A 445 -11.90 4.50 -20.28
N ALA A 446 -12.74 3.46 -20.30
CA ALA A 446 -12.40 2.22 -21.00
C ALA A 446 -12.37 2.39 -22.52
N ALA A 447 -13.30 3.17 -23.08
CA ALA A 447 -13.30 3.54 -24.50
C ALA A 447 -12.04 4.32 -24.87
N TRP A 448 -11.63 5.25 -24.02
CA TRP A 448 -10.43 6.04 -24.23
C TRP A 448 -9.16 5.20 -24.12
N LEU A 449 -9.04 4.33 -23.10
CA LEU A 449 -7.95 3.35 -22.98
C LEU A 449 -7.85 2.44 -24.21
N ALA A 450 -8.99 2.06 -24.79
CA ALA A 450 -9.00 1.24 -25.99
C ALA A 450 -8.34 1.94 -27.20
N ASN A 451 -8.20 3.28 -27.18
CA ASN A 451 -7.51 4.07 -28.21
C ASN A 451 -6.02 4.29 -27.93
N PHE A 452 -5.49 3.91 -26.77
CA PHE A 452 -4.08 4.16 -26.42
C PHE A 452 -3.12 3.33 -27.25
N ASP A 453 -1.91 3.83 -27.44
CA ASP A 453 -0.76 3.04 -27.86
C ASP A 453 -0.26 2.20 -26.68
N PHE A 454 -0.16 0.89 -26.89
CA PHE A 454 0.44 -0.02 -25.92
C PHE A 454 1.72 -0.61 -26.50
N ILE A 455 2.84 -0.16 -25.96
CA ILE A 455 4.16 -0.49 -26.46
C ILE A 455 4.83 -1.46 -25.48
N ILE A 456 5.46 -2.50 -26.03
CA ILE A 456 6.19 -3.49 -25.25
C ILE A 456 7.50 -2.87 -24.78
N ASP A 457 7.86 -3.11 -23.53
CA ASP A 457 9.20 -2.83 -23.00
C ASP A 457 10.28 -3.52 -23.85
N GLU A 458 11.28 -2.76 -24.31
CA GLU A 458 12.36 -3.25 -25.17
C GLU A 458 13.11 -4.43 -24.57
N PHE A 459 13.29 -4.45 -23.24
CA PHE A 459 13.96 -5.57 -22.56
C PHE A 459 13.19 -6.90 -22.74
N HIS A 460 11.87 -6.82 -22.85
CA HIS A 460 10.97 -7.98 -22.97
C HIS A 460 10.60 -8.30 -24.42
N ALA A 461 10.86 -7.40 -25.37
CA ALA A 461 10.43 -7.49 -26.77
C ALA A 461 10.77 -8.83 -27.45
N ALA A 462 11.94 -9.42 -27.17
CA ALA A 462 12.36 -10.70 -27.75
C ALA A 462 11.41 -11.86 -27.42
N GLY A 463 10.74 -11.81 -26.27
CA GLY A 463 9.72 -12.79 -25.88
C GLY A 463 8.42 -12.69 -26.67
N HIS A 464 8.17 -11.54 -27.32
CA HIS A 464 6.92 -11.23 -28.00
C HIS A 464 6.96 -11.56 -29.49
N SER A 465 6.76 -12.85 -29.80
CA SER A 465 6.87 -13.38 -31.16
C SER A 465 5.55 -13.41 -31.96
N GLY A 466 4.41 -13.12 -31.34
CA GLY A 466 3.10 -13.16 -31.99
C GLY A 466 2.94 -12.11 -33.11
N ALA A 467 2.20 -12.45 -34.18
CA ALA A 467 2.01 -11.59 -35.35
C ALA A 467 1.53 -10.18 -34.96
N TRP A 468 0.48 -10.11 -34.14
CA TRP A 468 -0.04 -8.83 -33.67
C TRP A 468 0.96 -8.05 -32.79
N CYS A 469 1.82 -8.72 -32.02
CA CYS A 469 2.90 -8.03 -31.30
C CYS A 469 3.87 -7.36 -32.28
N LYS A 470 4.31 -8.11 -33.29
CA LYS A 470 5.25 -7.65 -34.33
C LYS A 470 4.69 -6.53 -35.19
N GLU A 471 3.39 -6.52 -35.43
CA GLU A 471 2.73 -5.50 -36.25
C GLU A 471 2.34 -4.26 -35.45
N THR A 472 2.11 -4.41 -34.13
CA THR A 472 1.44 -3.36 -33.35
C THR A 472 2.23 -2.84 -32.16
N CYS A 473 2.86 -3.72 -31.38
CA CYS A 473 3.27 -3.40 -30.01
C CYS A 473 4.79 -3.27 -29.83
N LEU A 474 5.62 -3.75 -30.77
CA LEU A 474 7.08 -3.71 -30.59
C LEU A 474 7.62 -2.28 -30.62
N PRO A 475 8.57 -1.91 -29.74
CA PRO A 475 9.15 -0.57 -29.70
C PRO A 475 9.98 -0.25 -30.95
N SER A 476 10.48 -1.28 -31.65
CA SER A 476 11.28 -1.14 -32.87
C SER A 476 10.48 -0.68 -34.09
N LEU A 477 9.14 -0.72 -34.04
CA LEU A 477 8.27 -0.26 -35.12
C LEU A 477 8.39 1.26 -35.29
N GLN A 478 8.47 1.73 -36.53
CA GLN A 478 8.69 3.14 -36.85
C GLN A 478 7.68 4.07 -36.17
N ARG A 479 6.38 3.74 -36.27
CA ARG A 479 5.31 4.48 -35.60
C ARG A 479 5.46 4.54 -34.07
N ASN A 480 5.95 3.45 -33.46
CA ASN A 480 6.13 3.37 -32.01
C ASN A 480 7.38 4.15 -31.59
N LYS A 481 8.45 4.17 -32.41
CA LYS A 481 9.61 5.03 -32.19
C LYS A 481 9.23 6.51 -32.20
N GLU A 482 8.34 6.92 -33.10
CA GLU A 482 7.82 8.28 -33.18
C GLU A 482 7.01 8.66 -31.93
N VAL A 483 6.12 7.78 -31.46
CA VAL A 483 5.38 7.97 -30.20
C VAL A 483 6.33 8.03 -28.99
N LEU A 484 7.28 7.09 -28.92
CA LEU A 484 8.27 7.02 -27.83
C LEU A 484 9.16 8.26 -27.81
N ASN A 485 9.62 8.75 -28.96
CA ASN A 485 10.47 9.94 -29.09
C ASN A 485 11.58 10.02 -28.01
N GLY A 486 12.34 8.93 -27.84
CA GLY A 486 13.40 8.82 -26.83
C GLY A 486 12.96 8.42 -25.42
N PHE A 487 11.69 8.09 -25.20
CA PHE A 487 11.21 7.56 -23.93
C PHE A 487 11.88 6.22 -23.60
N PRO A 488 12.49 6.07 -22.40
CA PRO A 488 13.17 4.84 -21.98
C PRO A 488 12.17 3.76 -21.60
N THR A 489 11.97 2.75 -22.45
CA THR A 489 10.93 1.74 -22.24
C THR A 489 11.18 0.80 -21.04
N GLU A 490 12.45 0.62 -20.68
CA GLU A 490 12.95 -0.23 -19.60
C GLU A 490 13.02 0.49 -18.24
N ILE A 491 12.58 1.76 -18.17
CA ILE A 491 12.71 2.61 -16.98
C ILE A 491 12.06 2.00 -15.73
N ALA A 492 10.98 1.24 -15.91
CA ALA A 492 10.26 0.61 -14.82
C ALA A 492 11.11 -0.48 -14.13
N GLU A 493 11.92 -1.25 -14.86
CA GLU A 493 12.84 -2.24 -14.28
C GLU A 493 13.93 -1.56 -13.44
N SER A 494 14.47 -0.42 -13.94
CA SER A 494 15.42 0.38 -13.18
C SER A 494 14.82 0.87 -11.86
N VAL A 495 13.60 1.40 -11.87
CA VAL A 495 12.90 1.84 -10.65
C VAL A 495 12.59 0.65 -9.74
N ASN A 496 12.13 -0.48 -10.29
CA ASN A 496 11.87 -1.70 -9.52
C ASN A 496 13.11 -2.20 -8.77
N SER A 497 14.28 -2.13 -9.40
CA SER A 497 15.56 -2.51 -8.78
C SER A 497 15.89 -1.66 -7.55
N GLN A 498 15.49 -0.38 -7.53
CA GLN A 498 15.73 0.54 -6.41
C GLN A 498 14.83 0.27 -5.21
N PHE A 499 13.64 -0.29 -5.44
CA PHE A 499 12.68 -0.64 -4.38
C PHE A 499 12.82 -2.09 -3.90
N SER A 500 13.33 -2.99 -4.73
CA SER A 500 13.48 -4.42 -4.40
C SER A 500 14.22 -4.69 -3.07
N PRO A 501 15.31 -3.97 -2.72
CA PRO A 501 16.00 -4.15 -1.44
C PRO A 501 15.17 -3.76 -0.21
N LEU A 502 13.99 -3.18 -0.37
CA LEU A 502 13.10 -2.83 0.74
C LEU A 502 12.16 -3.97 1.14
N GLY A 503 12.17 -5.11 0.44
CA GLY A 503 11.25 -6.23 0.69
C GLY A 503 11.16 -6.65 2.16
N HIS A 504 12.30 -6.74 2.87
CA HIS A 504 12.36 -7.09 4.30
C HIS A 504 11.56 -6.14 5.20
N CYS A 505 11.39 -4.88 4.80
CA CYS A 505 10.59 -3.91 5.54
C CYS A 505 9.08 -4.21 5.42
N PHE A 506 8.62 -4.64 4.25
CA PHE A 506 7.19 -4.74 3.92
C PHE A 506 6.55 -6.07 4.30
N HIS A 507 7.34 -7.16 4.40
CA HIS A 507 6.84 -8.53 4.62
C HIS A 507 5.80 -8.69 5.75
N HIS A 508 5.88 -7.84 6.78
CA HIS A 508 5.07 -7.93 8.00
C HIS A 508 3.99 -6.83 8.12
N TYR A 509 3.86 -5.95 7.14
CA TYR A 509 2.90 -4.85 7.21
C TYR A 509 1.48 -5.32 6.90
N GLY A 510 0.49 -4.61 7.46
CA GLY A 510 -0.89 -4.75 7.05
C GLY A 510 -1.16 -3.96 5.77
N PRO A 511 -2.34 -4.12 5.16
CA PRO A 511 -2.65 -3.55 3.84
C PRO A 511 -2.48 -2.03 3.80
N TRP A 512 -3.09 -1.31 4.74
CA TRP A 512 -3.08 0.16 4.70
C TRP A 512 -1.74 0.73 5.13
N PHE A 513 -1.08 0.11 6.11
CA PHE A 513 0.25 0.56 6.53
C PHE A 513 1.29 0.35 5.41
N ALA A 514 1.21 -0.76 4.66
CA ALA A 514 2.08 -0.99 3.52
C ALA A 514 1.88 0.07 2.42
N GLN A 515 0.63 0.38 2.07
CA GLN A 515 0.34 1.42 1.08
C GLN A 515 0.83 2.80 1.53
N LEU A 516 0.58 3.20 2.79
CA LEU A 516 1.08 4.47 3.32
C LEU A 516 2.61 4.58 3.22
N VAL A 517 3.32 3.55 3.68
CA VAL A 517 4.78 3.53 3.63
C VAL A 517 5.25 3.67 2.19
N LEU A 518 4.68 2.90 1.26
CA LEU A 518 5.09 2.94 -0.13
C LEU A 518 4.86 4.31 -0.77
N GLN A 519 3.72 4.97 -0.49
CA GLN A 519 3.44 6.33 -0.99
C GLN A 519 4.51 7.33 -0.51
N GLU A 520 4.93 7.24 0.75
CA GLU A 520 5.99 8.11 1.30
C GLU A 520 7.37 7.78 0.72
N LEU A 521 7.69 6.50 0.50
CA LEU A 521 8.96 6.12 -0.13
C LEU A 521 9.01 6.52 -1.61
N ALA A 522 7.86 6.52 -2.31
CA ALA A 522 7.75 7.04 -3.67
C ALA A 522 8.03 8.56 -3.71
N ASP A 523 7.46 9.34 -2.78
CA ASP A 523 7.77 10.78 -2.65
C ASP A 523 9.28 11.01 -2.40
N VAL A 524 9.91 10.22 -1.52
CA VAL A 524 11.36 10.33 -1.26
C VAL A 524 12.19 9.94 -2.49
N HIS A 525 11.81 8.87 -3.19
CA HIS A 525 12.44 8.45 -4.45
C HIS A 525 12.41 9.61 -5.47
N ASN A 526 11.24 10.20 -5.69
CA ASN A 526 11.09 11.31 -6.62
C ASN A 526 11.94 12.52 -6.24
N LEU A 527 11.97 12.90 -4.95
CA LEU A 527 12.83 13.99 -4.47
C LEU A 527 14.31 13.71 -4.75
N SER A 528 14.77 12.47 -4.53
CA SER A 528 16.14 12.06 -4.84
C SER A 528 16.44 12.12 -6.33
N ARG A 529 15.48 11.77 -7.19
CA ARG A 529 15.62 11.81 -8.65
C ARG A 529 15.65 13.25 -9.16
N LEU A 530 14.74 14.10 -8.69
CA LEU A 530 14.74 15.53 -9.01
C LEU A 530 16.06 16.20 -8.65
N GLN A 531 16.59 15.93 -7.45
CA GLN A 531 17.91 16.43 -7.05
C GLN A 531 19.00 15.98 -8.03
N SER A 532 18.99 14.69 -8.41
CA SER A 532 19.95 14.14 -9.37
C SER A 532 19.85 14.80 -10.75
N LEU A 533 18.64 15.10 -11.22
CA LEU A 533 18.42 15.82 -12.48
C LEU A 533 18.95 17.26 -12.43
N GLN A 534 18.70 17.96 -11.32
CA GLN A 534 19.22 19.31 -11.11
C GLN A 534 20.75 19.34 -11.08
N ASP A 535 21.38 18.36 -10.43
CA ASP A 535 22.84 18.26 -10.36
C ASP A 535 23.45 17.94 -11.74
N LYS A 536 22.81 17.06 -12.52
CA LYS A 536 23.19 16.82 -13.93
C LYS A 536 23.10 18.11 -14.76
N LYS A 537 22.01 18.86 -14.65
CA LYS A 537 21.82 20.13 -15.38
C LYS A 537 22.93 21.14 -15.03
N ARG A 538 23.22 21.31 -13.74
CA ARG A 538 24.32 22.16 -13.26
C ARG A 538 25.68 21.71 -13.80
N GLY A 539 25.92 20.40 -13.87
CA GLY A 539 27.14 19.82 -14.45
C GLY A 539 27.29 20.16 -15.93
N SER A 540 26.23 19.95 -16.72
CA SER A 540 26.22 20.26 -18.16
C SER A 540 26.41 21.75 -18.45
N GLU A 541 25.78 22.64 -17.67
CA GLU A 541 25.97 24.08 -17.78
C GLU A 541 27.41 24.51 -17.50
N LYS A 542 28.05 23.92 -16.48
CA LYS A 542 29.47 24.17 -16.17
C LYS A 542 30.37 23.69 -17.31
N LYS A 543 30.11 22.53 -17.91
CA LYS A 543 30.86 22.01 -19.05
C LYS A 543 30.74 22.94 -20.26
N ARG A 544 29.53 23.36 -20.62
CA ARG A 544 29.28 24.30 -21.72
C ARG A 544 29.99 25.64 -21.51
N LYS A 545 29.97 26.19 -20.29
CA LYS A 545 30.70 27.43 -19.97
C LYS A 545 32.21 27.29 -20.16
N ARG A 546 32.79 26.13 -19.80
CA ARG A 546 34.22 25.86 -20.02
C ARG A 546 34.57 25.73 -21.49
N GLU A 547 33.74 25.05 -22.29
CA GLU A 547 33.95 24.91 -23.74
C GLU A 547 33.87 26.25 -24.47
N VAL A 548 32.91 27.11 -24.08
CA VAL A 548 32.80 28.48 -24.61
C VAL A 548 34.00 29.33 -24.21
N ALA A 549 34.47 29.23 -22.95
CA ALA A 549 35.65 29.96 -22.49
C ALA A 549 36.94 29.49 -23.19
N ALA A 550 37.11 28.18 -23.41
CA ALA A 550 38.23 27.64 -24.16
C ALA A 550 38.22 28.10 -25.63
N SER A 551 37.05 28.03 -26.29
CA SER A 551 36.88 28.50 -27.68
C SER A 551 37.07 30.01 -27.85
N ALA A 552 36.91 30.79 -26.77
CA ALA A 552 37.17 32.23 -26.75
C ALA A 552 38.63 32.58 -26.41
N ALA A 553 39.40 31.64 -25.85
CA ALA A 553 40.82 31.80 -25.60
C ALA A 553 41.69 31.36 -26.79
N ASP A 554 41.16 30.47 -27.64
CA ASP A 554 41.79 30.03 -28.90
C ASP A 554 41.53 30.99 -30.09
N LYS A 555 40.80 32.09 -29.88
CA LYS A 555 40.59 33.19 -30.82
C LYS A 555 41.28 34.44 -30.31
#